data_AF-A0A511Y5M9-F1
#
_entry.id   AF-A0A511Y5M9-F1
#
_cell.length_a   1.000
_cell.length_b   1.000
_cell.length_c   1.000
_cell.angle_alpha   90.00
_cell.angle_beta   90.00
_cell.angle_gamma   90.00
#
_symmetry.space_group_name_H-M   'P 1'
#
loop_
_entity.id
_entity.type
_entity.pdbx_description
1 polymer ?
#
loop_
_entity_poly.entity_id
_entity_poly.type
_entity_poly.pdbx_seq_one_letter_code
_entity_poly.pdbx_strand_id
1 'polypeptide(L)'
;MMRGDVLRDHVDKIYDQMNQLNINKVENDVFLRTRIMDDVMEAKNIMGKDSADNFKHYAVLMKQIEPMLKLKNDIIGVESQKKIVLRDLEECIAKVGRANGQLKKDPTRNFTGGRRR
;
A
#
# COMPACT_ATOMS: atom_id res chain seq x y z
N MET A 1 21.30 19.86 -25.03
CA MET A 1 21.19 18.72 -24.09
C MET A 1 21.39 17.45 -24.90
N MET A 2 22.31 16.56 -24.53
CA MET A 2 22.47 15.30 -25.25
C MET A 2 21.33 14.35 -24.85
N ARG A 3 20.92 13.42 -25.73
CA ARG A 3 19.84 12.45 -25.47
C ARG A 3 20.09 11.61 -24.21
N GLY A 4 21.36 11.35 -23.89
CA GLY A 4 21.76 10.68 -22.65
C GLY A 4 21.49 11.49 -21.38
N ASP A 5 21.62 12.83 -21.43
CA ASP A 5 21.32 13.71 -20.29
C ASP A 5 19.82 13.68 -19.98
N VAL A 6 18.98 13.77 -21.02
CA VAL A 6 17.53 13.69 -20.88
C VAL A 6 17.11 12.35 -20.28
N LEU A 7 17.67 11.24 -20.77
CA LEU A 7 17.35 9.92 -20.26
C LEU A 7 17.77 9.75 -18.79
N ARG A 8 18.92 10.31 -18.37
CA ARG A 8 19.34 10.32 -16.98
C ARG A 8 18.33 11.06 -16.10
N ASP A 9 17.92 12.25 -16.50
CA ASP A 9 16.97 13.06 -15.73
C ASP A 9 15.61 12.33 -15.57
N HIS A 10 15.16 11.60 -16.60
CA HIS A 10 13.98 10.72 -16.50
C HIS A 10 14.17 9.58 -15.50
N VAL A 11 15.34 8.91 -15.54
CA VAL A 11 15.65 7.81 -14.61
C VAL A 11 15.71 8.31 -13.17
N ASP A 12 16.32 9.48 -12.93
CA ASP A 12 16.39 10.09 -11.60
C ASP A 12 15.00 10.45 -11.07
N LYS A 13 14.14 11.03 -11.92
CA LYS A 13 12.74 11.31 -11.59
C LYS A 13 11.98 10.03 -11.20
N ILE A 14 12.15 8.95 -11.96
CA ILE A 14 11.52 7.66 -11.67
C ILE A 14 12.02 7.11 -10.34
N TYR A 15 13.31 7.21 -10.07
CA TYR A 15 13.91 6.79 -8.80
C TYR A 15 13.35 7.56 -7.60
N ASP A 16 13.23 8.88 -7.70
CA ASP A 16 12.66 9.73 -6.66
C ASP A 16 11.18 9.39 -6.39
N GLN A 17 10.40 9.14 -7.44
CA GLN A 17 9.01 8.71 -7.29
C GLN A 17 8.92 7.32 -6.65
N MET A 18 9.77 6.36 -7.04
CA MET A 18 9.83 5.05 -6.40
C MET A 18 10.18 5.15 -4.90
N ASN A 19 11.08 6.08 -4.55
CA ASN A 19 11.40 6.36 -3.15
C ASN A 19 10.20 6.95 -2.38
N GLN A 20 9.44 7.87 -2.99
CA GLN A 20 8.21 8.42 -2.39
C GLN A 20 7.16 7.32 -2.17
N LEU A 21 7.01 6.41 -3.12
CA LEU A 21 6.10 5.25 -3.01
C LEU A 21 6.54 4.29 -1.91
N ASN A 22 7.85 4.11 -1.72
CA ASN A 22 8.38 3.20 -0.71
C ASN A 22 8.04 3.68 0.73
N ILE A 23 8.22 4.96 0.99
CA ILE A 23 7.98 5.58 2.30
C ILE A 23 6.50 5.95 2.55
N ASN A 24 5.59 5.53 1.66
CA ASN A 24 4.15 5.79 1.71
C ASN A 24 3.85 7.30 1.97
N LYS A 25 4.64 8.21 1.39
CA LYS A 25 4.54 9.67 1.66
C LYS A 25 3.46 10.39 0.85
N VAL A 26 2.65 9.66 0.10
CA VAL A 26 1.64 10.24 -0.79
C VAL A 26 0.25 9.90 -0.30
N GLU A 27 -0.67 10.86 -0.42
CA GLU A 27 -2.09 10.62 -0.13
C GLU A 27 -2.72 9.59 -1.08
N ASN A 28 -2.14 9.41 -2.27
CA ASN A 28 -2.67 8.52 -3.30
C ASN A 28 -1.57 7.72 -4.00
N ASP A 29 -1.30 6.52 -3.47
CA ASP A 29 -0.34 5.57 -4.03
C ASP A 29 -0.70 5.10 -5.45
N VAL A 30 -2.00 5.08 -5.79
CA VAL A 30 -2.47 4.67 -7.13
C VAL A 30 -2.03 5.69 -8.16
N PHE A 31 -2.21 6.98 -7.87
CA PHE A 31 -1.79 8.06 -8.76
C PHE A 31 -0.28 8.07 -8.96
N LEU A 32 0.50 7.95 -7.88
CA LEU A 32 1.96 7.91 -7.98
C LEU A 32 2.43 6.70 -8.79
N ARG A 33 1.83 5.53 -8.60
CA ARG A 33 2.15 4.34 -9.39
C ARG A 33 1.88 4.53 -10.88
N THR A 34 0.72 5.07 -11.24
CA THR A 34 0.39 5.36 -12.65
C THR A 34 1.43 6.29 -13.26
N ARG A 35 1.81 7.34 -12.53
CA ARG A 35 2.84 8.28 -12.95
C ARG A 35 4.20 7.62 -13.17
N ILE A 36 4.62 6.73 -12.26
CA ILE A 36 5.87 5.98 -12.42
C ILE A 36 5.80 5.10 -13.68
N MET A 37 4.68 4.42 -13.93
CA MET A 37 4.51 3.61 -15.15
C MET A 37 4.57 4.45 -16.43
N ASP A 38 3.93 5.62 -16.43
CA ASP A 38 3.97 6.55 -17.56
C ASP A 38 5.40 7.04 -17.83
N ASP A 39 6.13 7.44 -16.78
CA ASP A 39 7.53 7.87 -16.88
C ASP A 39 8.45 6.72 -17.36
N VAL A 40 8.18 5.47 -16.94
CA VAL A 40 8.90 4.27 -17.42
C VAL A 40 8.63 4.02 -18.91
N MET A 41 7.38 4.16 -19.36
CA MET A 41 7.04 4.04 -20.79
C MET A 41 7.71 5.15 -21.60
N GLU A 42 7.73 6.38 -21.09
CA GLU A 42 8.40 7.50 -21.74
C GLU A 42 9.90 7.26 -21.87
N ALA A 43 10.57 6.79 -20.80
CA ALA A 43 11.98 6.43 -20.84
C ALA A 43 12.27 5.33 -21.88
N LYS A 44 11.39 4.32 -21.99
CA LYS A 44 11.47 3.27 -23.02
C LYS A 44 11.35 3.85 -24.44
N ASN A 45 10.43 4.80 -24.65
CA ASN A 45 10.25 5.47 -25.92
C ASN A 45 11.46 6.34 -26.29
N ILE A 46 12.02 7.07 -25.31
CA ILE A 46 13.24 7.87 -25.49
C ILE A 46 14.43 6.98 -25.86
N MET A 47 14.55 5.79 -25.29
CA MET A 47 15.61 4.83 -25.67
C MET A 47 15.39 4.28 -27.09
N GLY A 48 14.17 3.88 -27.44
CA GLY A 48 13.85 3.35 -28.77
C GLY A 48 14.79 2.20 -29.20
N LYS A 49 15.37 2.29 -30.40
CA LYS A 49 16.32 1.27 -30.92
C LYS A 49 17.63 1.20 -30.13
N ASP A 50 18.04 2.31 -29.51
CA ASP A 50 19.27 2.39 -28.71
C ASP A 50 19.16 1.59 -27.40
N SER A 51 17.96 1.10 -27.05
CA SER A 51 17.74 0.20 -25.90
C SER A 51 18.51 -1.12 -25.99
N ALA A 52 18.85 -1.59 -27.20
CA ALA A 52 19.62 -2.82 -27.40
C ALA A 52 21.14 -2.60 -27.27
N ASP A 53 21.60 -1.38 -27.54
CA ASP A 53 23.01 -1.03 -27.67
C ASP A 53 23.41 0.00 -26.59
N ASN A 54 23.29 1.30 -26.90
CA ASN A 54 23.82 2.40 -26.09
C ASN A 54 23.15 2.55 -24.71
N PHE A 55 21.90 2.11 -24.55
CA PHE A 55 21.11 2.28 -23.32
C PHE A 55 20.64 0.96 -22.71
N LYS A 56 21.35 -0.14 -22.97
CA LYS A 56 21.01 -1.49 -22.47
C LYS A 56 20.76 -1.53 -20.96
N HIS A 57 21.58 -0.83 -20.17
CA HIS A 57 21.43 -0.81 -18.72
C HIS A 57 20.13 -0.14 -18.26
N TYR A 58 19.78 0.99 -18.86
CA TYR A 58 18.51 1.66 -18.58
C TYR A 58 17.32 0.82 -19.05
N ALA A 59 17.43 0.14 -20.19
CA ALA A 59 16.38 -0.76 -20.68
C ALA A 59 16.11 -1.93 -19.71
N VAL A 60 17.17 -2.53 -19.16
CA VAL A 60 17.06 -3.58 -18.13
C VAL A 60 16.41 -3.03 -16.87
N LEU A 61 16.81 -1.85 -16.40
CA LEU A 61 16.22 -1.19 -15.23
C LEU A 61 14.72 -0.95 -15.43
N MET A 62 14.32 -0.34 -16.55
CA MET A 62 12.90 -0.08 -16.87
C MET A 62 12.06 -1.37 -16.92
N LYS A 63 12.66 -2.48 -17.38
CA LYS A 63 12.00 -3.79 -17.36
C LYS A 63 11.79 -4.33 -15.95
N GLN A 64 12.68 -4.03 -15.02
CA GLN A 64 12.60 -4.51 -13.63
C GLN A 64 11.65 -3.67 -12.77
N ILE A 65 11.42 -2.40 -13.10
CA ILE A 65 10.51 -1.53 -12.33
C ILE A 65 9.06 -2.02 -12.40
N GLU A 66 8.61 -2.53 -13.54
CA GLU A 66 7.24 -3.06 -13.71
C GLU A 66 6.87 -4.16 -12.69
N PRO A 67 7.65 -5.28 -12.56
CA PRO A 67 7.36 -6.29 -11.56
C PRO A 67 7.55 -5.78 -10.12
N MET A 68 8.46 -4.83 -9.88
CA MET A 68 8.61 -4.20 -8.56
C MET A 68 7.35 -3.42 -8.14
N LEU A 69 6.76 -2.66 -9.06
CA LEU A 69 5.52 -1.93 -8.80
C LEU A 69 4.34 -2.86 -8.54
N LYS A 70 4.27 -3.97 -9.29
CA LYS A 70 3.27 -5.02 -9.03
C LYS A 70 3.43 -5.60 -7.62
N LEU A 71 4.65 -5.96 -7.24
CA LEU A 71 4.93 -6.50 -5.91
C LEU A 71 4.58 -5.50 -4.80
N LYS A 72 4.92 -4.22 -4.96
CA LYS A 72 4.54 -3.17 -3.99
C LYS A 72 3.02 -3.05 -3.84
N ASN A 73 2.26 -3.17 -4.93
CA ASN A 73 0.80 -3.17 -4.87
C ASN A 73 0.24 -4.37 -4.09
N ASP A 74 0.80 -5.56 -4.30
CA ASP A 74 0.38 -6.76 -3.57
C ASP A 74 0.66 -6.61 -2.06
N ILE A 75 1.82 -6.02 -1.70
CA ILE A 75 2.16 -5.70 -0.31
C ILE A 75 1.15 -4.72 0.30
N ILE A 76 0.81 -3.63 -0.38
CA ILE A 76 -0.20 -2.66 0.09
C ILE A 76 -1.56 -3.35 0.30
N GLY A 77 -1.94 -4.24 -0.61
CA GLY A 77 -3.18 -5.03 -0.48
C GLY A 77 -3.20 -5.88 0.78
N VAL A 78 -2.11 -6.60 1.05
CA VAL A 78 -1.95 -7.42 2.27
C VAL A 78 -1.93 -6.56 3.54
N GLU A 79 -1.25 -5.41 3.52
CA GLU A 79 -1.24 -4.46 4.65
C GLU A 79 -2.63 -3.92 4.97
N SER A 80 -3.42 -3.60 3.95
CA SER A 80 -4.81 -3.17 4.10
C SER A 80 -5.68 -4.27 4.73
N GLN A 81 -5.58 -5.50 4.23
CA GLN A 81 -6.29 -6.65 4.79
C GLN A 81 -5.90 -6.89 6.25
N LYS A 82 -4.61 -6.80 6.59
CA LYS A 82 -4.12 -6.94 7.96
C LYS A 82 -4.77 -5.91 8.89
N LYS A 83 -4.88 -4.64 8.48
CA LYS A 83 -5.52 -3.58 9.28
C LYS A 83 -7.00 -3.88 9.54
N ILE A 84 -7.71 -4.38 8.53
CA ILE A 84 -9.13 -4.77 8.67
C ILE A 84 -9.27 -5.91 9.68
N VAL A 85 -8.46 -6.97 9.54
CA VAL A 85 -8.50 -8.12 10.44
C VAL A 85 -8.18 -7.72 11.89
N LEU A 86 -7.21 -6.83 12.11
CA LEU A 86 -6.89 -6.32 13.45
C LEU A 86 -8.06 -5.58 14.07
N ARG A 87 -8.72 -4.71 13.32
CA ARG A 87 -9.92 -4.00 13.79
C ARG A 87 -11.04 -4.97 14.14
N ASP A 88 -11.30 -5.96 13.30
CA ASP A 88 -12.35 -6.94 13.53
C ASP A 88 -12.08 -7.78 14.79
N LEU A 89 -10.80 -8.11 15.04
CA LEU A 89 -10.36 -8.78 16.26
C LEU A 89 -10.58 -7.92 17.50
N GLU A 90 -10.18 -6.64 17.46
CA GLU A 90 -10.40 -5.68 18.55
C GLU A 90 -11.89 -5.53 18.87
N GLU A 91 -12.74 -5.42 17.84
CA GLU A 91 -14.19 -5.39 18.01
C GLU A 91 -14.74 -6.66 18.65
N CYS A 92 -14.24 -7.83 18.23
CA CYS A 92 -14.64 -9.11 18.78
C CYS A 92 -14.29 -9.21 20.27
N ILE A 93 -13.05 -8.86 20.64
CA ILE A 93 -12.59 -8.83 22.03
C ILE A 93 -13.46 -7.88 22.86
N ALA A 94 -13.77 -6.69 22.34
CA ALA A 94 -14.63 -5.72 23.03
C ALA A 94 -16.07 -6.22 23.21
N LYS A 95 -16.63 -6.92 22.21
CA LYS A 95 -17.98 -7.52 22.29
C LYS A 95 -18.02 -8.67 23.30
N VAL A 96 -17.03 -9.57 23.27
CA VAL A 96 -16.89 -10.67 24.23
C VAL A 96 -16.71 -10.15 25.66
N GLY A 97 -15.86 -9.13 25.85
CA GLY A 97 -15.68 -8.49 27.15
C GLY A 97 -16.98 -7.91 27.71
N ARG A 98 -17.77 -7.22 26.87
CA ARG A 98 -19.09 -6.71 27.26
C ARG A 98 -20.07 -7.83 27.61
N ALA A 99 -20.15 -8.87 26.79
CA ALA A 99 -21.04 -10.02 27.04
C ALA A 99 -20.70 -10.71 28.36
N ASN A 100 -19.41 -11.01 28.59
CA ASN A 100 -18.92 -11.59 29.85
C ASN A 100 -19.20 -10.68 31.05
N GLY A 101 -19.08 -9.36 30.87
CA GLY A 101 -19.44 -8.38 31.90
C GLY A 101 -20.92 -8.40 32.27
N GLN A 102 -21.83 -8.61 31.30
CA GLN A 102 -23.25 -8.75 31.59
C GLN A 102 -23.59 -10.12 32.21
N LEU A 103 -22.99 -11.21 31.73
CA LEU A 103 -23.22 -12.56 32.27
C LEU A 103 -22.75 -12.71 33.72
N LYS A 104 -21.72 -11.96 34.14
CA LYS A 104 -21.25 -11.93 35.53
C LYS A 104 -22.18 -11.16 36.47
N LYS A 105 -23.14 -10.38 35.96
CA LYS A 105 -24.10 -9.70 36.82
C LYS A 105 -25.08 -10.75 37.35
N ASP A 106 -25.07 -10.93 38.67
CA ASP A 106 -26.02 -11.77 39.36
C ASP A 106 -27.46 -11.27 39.09
N PRO A 107 -28.31 -12.06 38.40
CA PRO A 107 -29.68 -11.67 38.07
C PRO A 107 -30.54 -11.45 39.32
N THR A 108 -30.20 -12.09 40.44
CA THR A 108 -30.98 -12.05 41.68
C THR A 108 -30.78 -10.76 42.48
N ARG A 109 -29.73 -9.99 42.20
CA ARG A 109 -29.42 -8.72 42.90
C ARG A 109 -30.26 -7.52 42.46
N ASN A 110 -30.92 -7.59 41.29
CA ASN A 110 -31.81 -6.52 40.79
C ASN A 110 -33.29 -6.89 40.86
N PHE A 111 -33.64 -8.09 41.33
CA PHE A 111 -35.03 -8.53 41.44
C PHE A 111 -35.63 -8.03 42.76
N THR A 112 -35.95 -6.73 42.83
CA THR A 112 -36.74 -6.15 43.93
C THR A 112 -38.22 -6.49 43.75
N GLY A 113 -38.53 -7.79 43.65
CA GLY A 113 -39.90 -8.28 43.71
C GLY A 113 -40.38 -8.17 45.16
N GLY A 114 -40.84 -6.98 45.54
CA GLY A 114 -41.45 -6.74 46.85
C GLY A 114 -42.55 -7.76 47.09
N ARG A 115 -42.32 -8.67 48.04
CA ARG A 115 -43.29 -9.66 48.48
C ARG A 115 -44.44 -8.88 49.14
N ARG A 116 -45.47 -8.52 48.36
CA ARG A 116 -46.71 -7.96 48.90
C ARG A 116 -47.30 -9.02 49.83
N ARG A 117 -47.22 -8.76 51.13
CA ARG A 117 -48.00 -9.44 52.17
C ARG A 117 -49.42 -8.92 52.16
#